data_AF-A3V917-F1
#
_entry.id   AF-A3V917-F1
#
_cell.length_a   1.000
_cell.length_b   1.000
_cell.length_c   1.000
_cell.angle_alpha   90.00
_cell.angle_beta   90.00
_cell.angle_gamma   90.00
#
_symmetry.space_group_name_H-M   'P 1'
#
loop_
_entity.id
_entity.type
_entity.pdbx_description
1 polymer ?
#
loop_
_entity_poly.entity_id
_entity_poly.type
_entity_poly.pdbx_seq_one_letter_code
_entity_poly.pdbx_strand_id
1 'polypeptide(L)'
;MGISFKEAAQMWQFGPDWPGQACGAKTRAGTPCKNPAVTGKARCRMHGGKSTGAKTPEGRARLSALHLKHGRSTTEAKAEAKRRAQVGREIRAELRDIEREAIAGGLLAKDWREMFEPKPDK
;
A
#
# COMPACT_ATOMS: atom_id res chain seq x y z
N MET A 1 -55.53 17.53 13.13
CA MET A 1 -55.15 16.12 12.86
C MET A 1 -53.74 15.94 13.38
N GLY A 2 -53.59 15.20 14.48
CA GLY A 2 -52.29 14.99 15.13
C GLY A 2 -51.47 13.96 14.39
N ILE A 3 -50.19 14.25 14.19
CA ILE A 3 -49.20 13.36 13.58
C ILE A 3 -49.08 12.11 14.48
N SER A 4 -49.12 10.90 13.92
CA SER A 4 -48.97 9.70 14.73
C SER A 4 -47.54 9.60 15.30
N PHE A 5 -47.39 8.95 16.45
CA PHE A 5 -46.09 8.73 17.07
C PHE A 5 -45.11 7.97 16.15
N LYS A 6 -45.62 7.13 15.22
CA LYS A 6 -44.81 6.44 14.20
C LYS A 6 -44.35 7.38 13.08
N GLU A 7 -45.15 8.35 12.68
CA GLU A 7 -44.81 9.34 11.64
C GLU A 7 -43.85 10.41 12.18
N ALA A 8 -43.97 10.79 13.46
CA ALA A 8 -43.00 11.65 14.14
C ALA A 8 -41.62 10.97 14.32
N ALA A 9 -41.56 9.63 14.42
CA ALA A 9 -40.30 8.89 14.54
C ALA A 9 -39.54 8.75 13.20
N GLN A 10 -40.21 8.97 12.07
CA GLN A 10 -39.63 8.84 10.72
C GLN A 10 -38.73 10.02 10.34
N MET A 11 -38.86 11.14 11.05
CA MET A 11 -38.03 12.34 10.97
C MET A 11 -36.69 12.16 11.74
N TRP A 12 -36.50 11.06 12.49
CA TRP A 12 -35.54 10.95 13.59
C TRP A 12 -34.38 9.94 13.43
N GLN A 13 -34.00 9.51 12.23
CA GLN A 13 -32.78 8.68 12.07
C GLN A 13 -31.86 9.13 10.92
N PHE A 14 -31.79 10.45 10.71
CA PHE A 14 -30.86 11.23 9.88
C PHE A 14 -31.46 11.79 8.56
N GLY A 15 -32.26 11.04 7.79
CA GLY A 15 -32.79 11.55 6.52
C GLY A 15 -31.70 11.80 5.44
N PRO A 16 -32.06 12.08 4.18
CA PRO A 16 -31.09 12.32 3.09
C PRO A 16 -30.24 13.57 3.32
N ASP A 17 -30.79 14.57 4.01
CA ASP A 17 -30.21 15.89 4.20
C ASP A 17 -29.44 16.06 5.52
N TRP A 18 -29.06 14.94 6.16
CA TRP A 18 -28.25 15.02 7.38
C TRP A 18 -26.88 15.65 7.09
N PRO A 19 -26.53 16.81 7.70
CA PRO A 19 -25.23 17.43 7.47
C PRO A 19 -24.05 16.64 8.06
N GLY A 20 -24.31 15.63 8.90
CA GLY A 20 -23.25 14.87 9.55
C GLY A 20 -22.63 13.79 8.66
N GLN A 21 -21.34 13.55 8.84
CA GLN A 21 -20.61 12.56 8.08
C GLN A 21 -21.13 11.14 8.32
N ALA A 22 -21.57 10.46 7.26
CA ALA A 22 -21.88 9.04 7.29
C ALA A 22 -20.60 8.19 7.38
N CYS A 23 -20.69 7.03 8.03
CA CYS A 23 -19.55 6.14 8.21
C CYS A 23 -18.91 5.66 6.91
N GLY A 24 -19.73 5.31 5.91
CA GLY A 24 -19.26 4.86 4.58
C GLY A 24 -18.41 3.59 4.56
N ALA A 25 -18.30 2.84 5.67
CA ALA A 25 -17.57 1.56 5.67
C ALA A 25 -18.37 0.50 4.89
N LYS A 26 -17.68 -0.39 4.18
CA LYS A 26 -18.34 -1.50 3.46
C LYS A 26 -18.99 -2.44 4.48
N THR A 27 -20.32 -2.59 4.40
CA THR A 27 -21.08 -3.52 5.24
C THR A 27 -20.93 -4.96 4.72
N ARG A 28 -21.43 -5.94 5.49
CA ARG A 28 -21.48 -7.35 5.06
C ARG A 28 -22.27 -7.55 3.76
N ALA A 29 -23.27 -6.71 3.50
CA ALA A 29 -24.06 -6.71 2.26
C ALA A 29 -23.35 -5.99 1.09
N GLY A 30 -22.11 -5.53 1.28
CA GLY A 30 -21.33 -4.85 0.25
C GLY A 30 -21.67 -3.37 0.06
N THR A 31 -22.75 -2.87 0.66
CA THR A 31 -23.18 -1.46 0.57
C THR A 31 -22.46 -0.57 1.60
N PRO A 32 -22.34 0.75 1.36
CA PRO A 32 -21.77 1.68 2.33
C PRO A 32 -22.62 1.82 3.59
N CYS A 33 -21.98 1.90 4.75
CA CYS A 33 -22.64 2.09 6.04
C CYS A 33 -23.23 3.49 6.15
N LYS A 34 -24.55 3.55 6.37
CA LYS A 34 -25.33 4.80 6.53
C LYS A 34 -25.38 5.32 7.97
N ASN A 35 -24.85 4.57 8.95
CA ASN A 35 -24.81 5.04 10.33
C ASN A 35 -23.94 6.31 10.45
N PRO A 36 -24.28 7.23 11.37
CA PRO A 36 -23.50 8.42 11.63
C PRO A 36 -22.10 8.02 12.11
N ALA A 37 -21.08 8.73 11.63
CA ALA A 37 -19.74 8.60 12.19
C ALA A 37 -19.73 9.10 13.64
N VAL A 38 -18.79 8.58 14.45
CA VAL A 38 -18.55 9.14 15.77
C VAL A 38 -18.01 10.57 15.60
N THR A 39 -18.45 11.51 16.43
CA THR A 39 -18.02 12.92 16.37
C THR A 39 -16.50 13.05 16.27
N GLY A 40 -16.02 13.78 15.26
CA GLY A 40 -14.58 13.96 15.00
C GLY A 40 -13.86 12.72 14.45
N LYS A 41 -14.58 11.70 13.99
CA LYS A 41 -14.03 10.46 13.39
C LYS A 41 -14.70 10.19 12.05
N ALA A 42 -14.05 9.36 11.24
CA ALA A 42 -14.55 8.98 9.92
C ALA A 42 -15.54 7.79 9.94
N ARG A 43 -15.63 7.03 11.04
CA ARG A 43 -16.39 5.77 11.11
C ARG A 43 -17.35 5.74 12.30
N CYS A 44 -18.42 4.94 12.19
CA CYS A 44 -19.40 4.77 13.28
C CYS A 44 -18.86 3.83 14.37
N ARG A 45 -19.56 3.76 15.50
CA ARG A 45 -19.22 2.86 16.63
C ARG A 45 -19.04 1.40 16.21
N MET A 46 -19.82 0.92 15.23
CA MET A 46 -19.78 -0.47 14.75
C MET A 46 -18.61 -0.75 13.79
N HIS A 47 -18.08 0.28 13.12
CA HIS A 47 -16.99 0.15 12.15
C HIS A 47 -15.70 0.80 12.65
N GLY A 48 -15.43 0.69 13.95
CA GLY A 48 -14.16 1.12 14.55
C GLY A 48 -14.08 2.60 14.90
N GLY A 49 -15.17 3.37 14.85
CA GLY A 49 -15.18 4.78 15.27
C GLY A 49 -14.81 5.00 16.75
N LYS A 50 -15.04 3.99 17.60
CA LYS A 50 -14.58 3.98 19.00
C LYS A 50 -13.19 3.33 19.17
N SER A 51 -12.65 2.71 18.13
CA SER A 51 -11.32 2.12 18.19
C SER A 51 -10.28 3.24 18.16
N THR A 52 -9.39 3.22 19.15
CA THR A 52 -8.30 4.18 19.27
C THR A 52 -7.03 3.75 18.52
N GLY A 53 -6.93 2.47 18.14
CA GLY A 53 -5.71 1.86 17.63
C GLY A 53 -4.59 1.80 18.69
N ALA A 54 -3.45 1.21 18.33
CA ALA A 54 -2.27 1.24 19.19
C ALA A 54 -1.67 2.65 19.21
N LYS A 55 -1.70 3.31 20.37
CA LYS A 55 -1.13 4.66 20.54
C LYS A 55 0.32 4.66 20.99
N THR A 56 0.78 3.58 21.64
CA THR A 56 2.13 3.50 22.18
C THR A 56 3.11 2.91 21.16
N PRO A 57 4.41 3.26 21.22
CA PRO A 57 5.44 2.61 20.42
C PRO A 57 5.41 1.08 20.53
N GLU A 58 5.27 0.55 21.74
CA GLU A 58 5.25 -0.88 22.03
C GLU A 58 4.02 -1.56 21.40
N GLY A 59 2.86 -0.90 21.48
CA GLY A 59 1.64 -1.40 20.86
C GLY A 59 1.74 -1.46 19.34
N ARG A 60 2.35 -0.44 18.73
CA ARG A 60 2.60 -0.42 17.28
C ARG A 60 3.62 -1.48 16.87
N ALA A 61 4.67 -1.69 17.66
CA ALA A 61 5.65 -2.74 17.45
C ALA A 61 5.01 -4.13 17.52
N ARG A 62 4.16 -4.38 18.53
CA ARG A 62 3.41 -5.65 18.65
C ARG A 62 2.50 -5.90 17.45
N LEU A 63 1.75 -4.89 16.99
CA LEU A 63 0.92 -5.01 15.79
C LEU A 63 1.76 -5.26 14.54
N SER A 64 2.90 -4.59 14.41
CA SER A 64 3.84 -4.79 13.30
C SER A 64 4.37 -6.23 13.29
N ALA A 65 4.77 -6.75 14.44
CA ALA A 65 5.25 -8.12 14.58
C ALA A 65 4.15 -9.15 14.26
N LEU A 66 2.92 -8.94 14.76
CA LEU A 66 1.78 -9.82 14.49
C LEU A 66 1.42 -9.90 13.00
N HIS A 67 1.53 -8.79 12.26
CA HIS A 67 1.22 -8.74 10.83
C HIS A 67 2.42 -9.01 9.92
N LEU A 68 3.58 -9.33 10.49
CA LEU A 68 4.78 -9.65 9.73
C LEU A 68 4.65 -11.06 9.13
N LYS A 69 4.46 -11.14 7.81
CA LYS A 69 4.32 -12.44 7.10
C LYS A 69 5.65 -13.02 6.61
N HIS A 70 6.41 -12.24 5.83
CA HIS A 70 7.60 -12.72 5.10
C HIS A 70 8.82 -11.79 5.23
N GLY A 71 8.75 -10.72 6.01
CA GLY A 71 9.87 -9.77 6.18
C GLY A 71 10.14 -8.84 4.99
N ARG A 72 9.91 -9.27 3.74
CA ARG A 72 10.26 -8.51 2.52
C ARG A 72 9.65 -7.10 2.42
N SER A 73 8.51 -6.87 3.07
CA SER A 73 7.80 -5.59 3.03
C SER A 73 8.16 -4.62 4.16
N THR A 74 9.08 -5.01 5.07
CA THR A 74 9.56 -4.10 6.12
C THR A 74 10.31 -2.92 5.51
N THR A 75 10.36 -1.81 6.24
CA THR A 75 11.10 -0.61 5.82
C THR A 75 12.56 -0.94 5.57
N GLU A 76 13.17 -1.75 6.45
CA GLU A 76 14.57 -2.17 6.36
C GLU A 76 14.83 -3.04 5.12
N ALA A 77 14.02 -4.09 4.89
CA ALA A 77 14.19 -4.95 3.73
C ALA A 77 14.00 -4.19 2.41
N LYS A 78 13.06 -3.24 2.36
CA LYS A 78 12.87 -2.36 1.19
C LYS A 78 14.07 -1.43 0.99
N ALA A 79 14.61 -0.86 2.06
CA ALA A 79 15.80 0.00 2.00
C ALA A 79 17.02 -0.80 1.50
N GLU A 80 17.22 -2.01 2.01
CA GLU A 80 18.28 -2.90 1.56
C GLU A 80 18.12 -3.30 0.10
N ALA A 81 16.92 -3.69 -0.33
CA ALA A 81 16.63 -4.00 -1.73
C ALA A 81 16.92 -2.80 -2.65
N LYS A 82 16.56 -1.59 -2.22
CA LYS A 82 16.87 -0.35 -2.96
C LYS A 82 18.37 -0.11 -3.06
N ARG A 83 19.12 -0.31 -1.96
CA ARG A 83 20.60 -0.21 -1.95
C ARG A 83 21.23 -1.22 -2.90
N ARG A 84 20.85 -2.50 -2.80
CA ARG A 84 21.34 -3.56 -3.70
C ARG A 84 21.04 -3.25 -5.16
N ALA A 85 19.84 -2.76 -5.46
CA ALA A 85 19.49 -2.37 -6.82
C ALA A 85 20.32 -1.19 -7.34
N GLN A 86 20.64 -0.21 -6.48
CA GLN A 86 21.51 0.92 -6.83
C GLN A 86 22.93 0.46 -7.14
N VAL A 87 23.55 -0.31 -6.25
CA VAL A 87 24.89 -0.89 -6.47
C VAL A 87 24.92 -1.71 -7.75
N GLY A 88 23.91 -2.55 -7.98
CA GLY A 88 23.83 -3.32 -9.22
C GLY A 88 23.69 -2.46 -10.49
N ARG A 89 23.06 -1.27 -10.40
CA ARG A 89 23.00 -0.33 -11.53
C ARG A 89 24.35 0.31 -11.79
N GLU A 90 25.06 0.71 -10.74
CA GLU A 90 26.42 1.28 -10.82
C GLU A 90 27.38 0.28 -11.45
N ILE A 91 27.47 -0.94 -10.91
CA ILE A 91 28.32 -2.01 -11.47
C ILE A 91 28.01 -2.23 -12.96
N ARG A 92 26.73 -2.31 -13.34
CA ARG A 92 26.36 -2.49 -14.75
C ARG A 92 26.68 -1.27 -15.61
N ALA A 93 26.72 -0.06 -15.05
CA ALA A 93 27.15 1.13 -15.78
C ALA A 93 28.66 1.08 -16.04
N GLU A 94 29.45 0.84 -15.00
CA GLU A 94 30.90 0.69 -15.11
C GLU A 94 31.29 -0.41 -16.10
N LEU A 95 30.63 -1.58 -16.03
CA LEU A 95 30.88 -2.67 -16.99
C LEU A 95 30.58 -2.27 -18.44
N ARG A 96 29.54 -1.46 -18.68
CA ARG A 96 29.24 -0.95 -20.03
C ARG A 96 30.28 0.06 -20.50
N ASP A 97 30.80 0.88 -19.60
CA ASP A 97 31.83 1.88 -19.92
C ASP A 97 33.16 1.18 -20.26
N ILE A 98 33.58 0.22 -19.43
CA ILE A 98 34.76 -0.62 -19.69
C ILE A 98 34.62 -1.37 -21.02
N GLU A 99 33.45 -1.97 -21.28
CA GLU A 99 33.20 -2.67 -22.54
C GLU A 99 33.33 -1.73 -23.73
N ARG A 100 32.73 -0.53 -23.66
CA ARG A 100 32.81 0.47 -24.72
C ARG A 100 34.26 0.86 -25.01
N GLU A 101 35.06 1.09 -23.96
CA GLU A 101 36.47 1.45 -24.08
C GLU A 101 37.30 0.32 -24.68
N ALA A 102 37.07 -0.92 -24.25
CA ALA A 102 37.76 -2.09 -24.79
C ALA A 102 37.46 -2.30 -26.28
N ILE A 103 36.21 -2.10 -26.71
CA ILE A 103 35.81 -2.17 -28.13
C ILE A 103 36.47 -1.02 -28.91
N ALA A 104 36.42 0.20 -28.40
CA ALA A 104 37.00 1.37 -29.06
C ALA A 104 38.53 1.26 -29.21
N GLY A 105 39.20 0.68 -28.22
CA GLY A 105 40.64 0.41 -28.24
C GLY A 105 41.05 -0.81 -29.07
N GLY A 106 40.10 -1.54 -29.66
CA GLY A 106 40.36 -2.77 -30.43
C GLY A 106 40.82 -3.96 -29.59
N LEU A 107 40.72 -3.88 -28.26
CA LEU A 107 41.05 -4.97 -27.34
C LEU A 107 39.94 -6.03 -27.29
N LEU A 108 38.72 -5.65 -27.68
CA LEU A 108 37.55 -6.52 -27.67
C LEU A 108 36.79 -6.42 -29.00
N ALA A 109 36.43 -7.55 -29.59
CA ALA A 109 35.60 -7.58 -30.79
C ALA A 109 34.18 -7.04 -30.50
N LYS A 110 33.56 -6.33 -31.44
CA LYS A 110 32.24 -5.72 -31.23
C LYS A 110 31.13 -6.75 -30.97
N ASP A 111 31.25 -7.92 -31.56
CA ASP A 111 30.34 -9.07 -31.52
C ASP A 111 30.81 -10.15 -30.54
N TRP A 112 31.75 -9.84 -29.64
CA TRP A 112 32.35 -10.81 -28.72
C TRP A 112 31.31 -11.62 -27.92
N ARG A 113 30.14 -11.04 -27.59
CA ARG A 113 29.06 -11.76 -26.89
C ARG A 113 28.55 -12.96 -27.66
N GLU A 114 28.44 -12.85 -28.99
CA GLU A 114 27.97 -13.93 -29.85
C GLU A 114 28.96 -15.10 -29.91
N MET A 115 30.21 -14.89 -29.48
CA MET A 115 31.22 -15.94 -29.40
C MET A 115 31.04 -16.84 -28.17
N PHE A 116 30.31 -16.39 -27.15
CA PHE A 116 30.15 -17.09 -25.87
C PHE A 116 28.69 -17.41 -25.50
N GLU A 117 27.72 -16.73 -26.10
CA GLU A 117 26.31 -17.05 -25.93
C GLU A 117 25.91 -18.20 -26.87
N PRO A 118 25.55 -19.40 -26.36
CA PRO A 118 25.06 -20.45 -27.22
C PRO A 118 23.78 -19.96 -27.91
N LYS A 119 23.75 -20.05 -29.26
CA LYS A 119 22.53 -19.75 -30.01
C LYS A 119 21.43 -20.68 -29.51
N PRO A 120 20.23 -20.16 -29.16
CA PRO A 120 19.12 -21.02 -28.84
C PRO A 120 18.83 -21.92 -30.06
N ASP A 121 18.68 -23.22 -29.81
CA ASP A 121 18.26 -24.16 -30.84
C ASP A 121 16.91 -23.68 -31.42
N LYS A 122 16.81 -23.67 -32.75
CA LYS A 122 15.59 -23.27 -33.47
C LYS A 122 14.42 -24.18 -33.15
#